data_AF-A0A8S3B155-F1
#
_entry.id   AF-A0A8S3B155-F1
#
_cell.length_a   1.000
_cell.length_b   1.000
_cell.length_c   1.000
_cell.angle_alpha   90.00
_cell.angle_beta   90.00
_cell.angle_gamma   90.00
#
_symmetry.space_group_name_H-M   'P 1'
#
loop_
_entity.id
_entity.type
_entity.pdbx_description
1 polymer ?
#
loop_
_entity_poly.entity_id
_entity_poly.type
_entity_poly.pdbx_seq_one_letter_code
_entity_poly.pdbx_strand_id
1 'polypeptide(L)' 'VQQLLSDFFNGKPLNKNINPDEAVAYGAAVQAAILTGDQSEMIKDVLLIDVTPLSMGIETA' A
#
# COMPACT_ATOMS: atom_id res chain seq x y z
N VAL A 1 -5.04 -12.39 -15.75
CA VAL A 1 -5.32 -11.47 -14.62
C VAL A 1 -5.43 -10.02 -15.08
N GLN A 2 -4.46 -9.46 -15.82
CA GLN A 2 -4.50 -8.04 -16.23
C GLN A 2 -5.78 -7.66 -17.00
N GLN A 3 -6.18 -8.47 -18.00
CA GLN A 3 -7.42 -8.23 -18.74
C GLN A 3 -8.66 -8.20 -17.83
N LEU A 4 -8.76 -9.16 -16.90
CA LEU A 4 -9.86 -9.24 -15.94
C LEU A 4 -9.94 -8.00 -15.06
N LEU A 5 -8.81 -7.46 -14.60
CA LEU A 5 -8.77 -6.23 -13.80
C LEU A 5 -9.18 -5.01 -14.63
N SER A 6 -8.69 -4.89 -15.85
CA SER A 6 -9.09 -3.81 -16.75
C SER A 6 -10.60 -3.84 -17.03
N ASP A 7 -11.17 -5.01 -17.31
CA ASP A 7 -12.60 -5.18 -17.55
C ASP A 7 -13.44 -4.85 -16.28
N PHE A 8 -13.00 -5.33 -15.12
CA PHE A 8 -13.66 -5.07 -13.83
C PHE A 8 -13.69 -3.59 -13.45
N PHE A 9 -12.64 -2.84 -13.78
CA PHE A 9 -12.54 -1.39 -13.54
C PHE A 9 -12.88 -0.54 -14.77
N ASN A 10 -13.79 -1.01 -15.63
CA ASN A 10 -14.36 -0.27 -16.77
C ASN A 10 -13.31 0.30 -17.73
N GLY A 11 -12.25 -0.46 -18.01
CA GLY A 11 -11.15 -0.06 -18.89
C GLY A 11 -10.15 0.91 -18.27
N LYS A 12 -10.19 1.14 -16.95
CA LYS A 12 -9.21 2.00 -16.27
C LYS A 12 -7.77 1.50 -16.54
N PRO A 13 -6.84 2.38 -16.93
CA PRO A 13 -5.47 1.99 -17.20
C PRO A 13 -4.78 1.45 -15.94
N LEU A 14 -4.12 0.30 -16.07
CA LEU A 14 -3.33 -0.29 -15.00
C LEU A 14 -2.02 0.48 -14.81
N ASN A 15 -1.62 0.75 -13.58
CA ASN A 15 -0.31 1.32 -13.30
C ASN A 15 0.77 0.22 -13.42
N LYS A 16 1.74 0.45 -14.31
CA LYS A 16 2.87 -0.46 -14.59
C LYS A 16 4.22 0.25 -14.50
N ASN A 17 4.27 1.39 -13.83
CA ASN A 17 5.45 2.27 -13.79
C ASN A 17 6.49 1.85 -12.74
N ILE A 18 6.21 0.80 -11.96
CA ILE A 18 7.08 0.27 -10.90
C ILE A 18 7.28 -1.22 -11.15
N ASN A 19 8.49 -1.71 -10.91
CA ASN A 19 8.80 -3.14 -10.97
C ASN A 19 7.92 -3.91 -9.96
N PRO A 20 7.05 -4.83 -10.41
CA PRO A 20 6.13 -5.54 -9.52
C PRO A 20 6.86 -6.39 -8.48
N ASP A 21 8.07 -6.86 -8.77
CA ASP A 21 8.85 -7.71 -7.85
C ASP A 21 9.48 -6.91 -6.70
N GLU A 22 9.64 -5.59 -6.88
CA GLU A 22 10.34 -4.71 -5.93
C GLU A 22 9.42 -3.70 -5.25
N ALA A 23 8.21 -3.49 -5.77
CA ALA A 23 7.29 -2.46 -5.31
C ALA A 23 7.00 -2.51 -3.80
N VAL A 24 6.89 -3.73 -3.25
CA VAL A 24 6.64 -3.95 -1.82
C VAL A 24 7.86 -3.54 -0.98
N ALA A 25 9.07 -3.94 -1.41
CA ALA A 25 10.30 -3.59 -0.71
C ALA A 25 10.56 -2.08 -0.75
N TYR A 26 10.29 -1.44 -1.89
CA TYR A 26 10.40 0.01 -2.03
C TYR A 26 9.46 0.76 -1.08
N GLY A 27 8.18 0.37 -1.02
CA GLY A 27 7.21 0.97 -0.10
C GLY A 27 7.60 0.78 1.38
N ALA A 28 8.10 -0.40 1.74
CA ALA A 28 8.61 -0.67 3.08
C ALA A 28 9.82 0.19 3.44
N ALA A 29 10.74 0.42 2.50
CA ALA A 29 11.90 1.29 2.70
C ALA A 29 11.50 2.76 2.92
N VAL A 30 10.49 3.26 2.18
CA VAL A 30 9.92 4.60 2.40
C VAL A 30 9.34 4.70 3.81
N GLN A 31 8.57 3.69 4.25
CA GLN A 31 8.02 3.68 5.60
C GLN A 31 9.11 3.59 6.68
N ALA A 32 10.19 2.84 6.43
CA ALA A 32 11.33 2.79 7.33
C ALA A 32 12.02 4.16 7.46
N ALA A 33 12.21 4.88 6.35
CA ALA A 33 12.78 6.23 6.36
C ALA A 33 11.96 7.19 7.23
N ILE A 34 10.62 7.14 7.10
CA ILE A 34 9.68 7.91 7.94
C ILE A 34 9.88 7.56 9.44
N LEU A 35 9.95 6.27 9.77
CA LEU A 35 10.14 5.82 11.16
C LEU A 35 11.51 6.19 11.74
N THR A 36 12.55 6.27 10.89
CA THR A 36 13.89 6.72 11.31
C THR A 36 14.04 8.23 11.43
N GLY A 37 12.99 9.00 11.11
CA GLY A 37 12.97 10.46 11.25
C GLY A 37 13.62 11.23 10.11
N ASP A 38 13.68 10.66 8.90
CA ASP A 38 14.07 11.40 7.71
C ASP A 38 13.11 12.59 7.49
N GLN A 39 13.67 13.76 7.15
CA GLN A 39 12.95 15.04 7.00
C GLN A 39 12.88 15.52 5.55
N SER A 40 13.15 14.65 4.58
CA SER A 40 12.94 14.96 3.16
C SER A 40 11.51 15.47 2.91
N GLU A 41 11.37 16.53 2.10
CA GLU A 41 10.06 17.11 1.76
C GLU A 41 9.12 16.09 1.12
N MET A 42 9.66 15.06 0.47
CA MET A 42 8.88 14.04 -0.23
C MET A 42 8.12 13.08 0.71
N ILE A 43 8.49 13.00 1.99
CA ILE A 43 7.93 12.04 2.96
C ILE A 43 7.19 12.69 4.12
N LYS A 44 7.31 14.01 4.29
CA LYS A 44 6.73 14.76 5.43
C LYS A 44 5.21 14.62 5.56
N ASP A 45 4.51 14.58 4.43
CA ASP A 45 3.04 14.58 4.40
C ASP A 45 2.44 13.17 4.23
N VAL A 46 3.26 12.12 4.35
CA VAL A 46 2.79 10.74 4.21
C VAL A 46 2.11 10.31 5.51
N LEU A 47 0.78 10.13 5.45
CA LEU A 47 -0.02 9.53 6.52
C LEU A 47 -0.56 8.17 6.05
N LEU A 48 -0.19 7.11 6.78
CA LEU A 48 -0.69 5.75 6.52
C LEU A 48 -1.75 5.38 7.58
N ILE A 49 -2.97 5.08 7.11
CA ILE A 49 -4.07 4.59 7.94
C ILE A 49 -4.45 3.22 7.39
N ASP A 50 -4.22 2.18 8.19
CA ASP A 50 -4.50 0.78 7.82
C ASP A 50 -5.74 0.24 8.53
N VAL A 51 -6.30 -0.86 8.02
CA VAL A 51 -7.51 -1.52 8.54
C VAL A 51 -7.24 -2.95 8.98
N THR A 52 -7.90 -3.41 10.04
CA THR A 52 -7.82 -4.81 10.48
C THR A 52 -8.61 -5.70 9.54
N PRO A 53 -8.01 -6.73 8.91
CA PRO A 53 -8.66 -7.52 7.86
C PRO A 53 -9.74 -8.46 8.37
N LEU A 54 -9.72 -8.79 9.67
CA LEU A 54 -10.67 -9.70 10.30
C LEU A 54 -11.34 -9.02 11.48
N SER A 55 -12.63 -9.32 11.66
CA SER A 55 -13.37 -8.92 12.84
C SER A 55 -12.76 -9.59 14.08
N MET A 56 -12.44 -8.78 15.10
CA MET A 56 -11.97 -9.28 16.38
C MET A 56 -13.15 -9.38 17.35
N GLY A 57 -13.35 -10.56 17.94
CA GLY A 57 -14.37 -10.82 18.94
C GLY A 57 -13.80 -11.64 20.08
N ILE A 58 -14.45 -11.55 21.26
CA ILE A 58 -14.19 -12.41 22.41
C ILE A 58 -15.44 -13.24 22.70
N GLU A 59 -15.27 -14.44 23.22
CA GLU A 59 -16.37 -15.27 23.71
C GLU A 59 -16.66 -14.95 25.19
N THR A 60 -17.92 -14.77 25.56
CA THR A 60 -18.37 -14.53 26.95
C THR A 60 -19.30 -15.65 27.39
N ALA A 61 -19.03 -16.25 28.56
CA ALA A 61 -19.83 -17.32 29.19
C ALA A 61 -20.99 -16.80 30.04
#